data_AF-A0A6G0SSK7-F1
#
_entry.id   AF-A0A6G0SSK7-F1
#
_cell.length_a   1.000
_cell.length_b   1.000
_cell.length_c   1.000
_cell.angle_alpha   90.00
_cell.angle_beta   90.00
_cell.angle_gamma   90.00
#
_symmetry.space_group_name_H-M   'P 1'
#
loop_
_entity.id
_entity.type
_entity.pdbx_description
1 polymer ?
#
loop_
_entity_poly.entity_id
_entity_poly.type
_entity_poly.pdbx_seq_one_letter_code
_entity_poly.pdbx_strand_id
1 'polypeptide(L)'
;MRHEKTHEGVHLPCTICTSTFKYKSHLKRYMKTVHAVTHVRPQSDQPAAPSNQTRNVNNIPNEDFNDGYDEMCCEVLENVQDAGLCDMTIDSYMTTVGRKRVHLENTVSRIKSKKARMDMVNTPGFAEVKSAHSRKIVWYYAKNLNNYENYISFLDNLKPELVRLLRRIVVVNPIKFNLKLEATYNQTRVDNSSQNRSFKTSAREIFIDSDIVSLIEQAFTTLLHEEEIFVAKGSGYVLESIDGLLLTVYKYTPMGGNP
;
A
#
# COMPACT_ATOMS: atom_id res chain seq x y z
N MET A 1 -21.89 -40.18 -14.69
CA MET A 1 -20.63 -40.04 -15.45
C MET A 1 -19.65 -39.29 -14.57
N ARG A 2 -18.64 -39.99 -14.04
CA ARG A 2 -17.48 -39.36 -13.37
C ARG A 2 -16.55 -38.83 -14.46
N HIS A 3 -16.06 -37.60 -14.32
CA HIS A 3 -14.87 -37.17 -15.05
C HIS A 3 -13.70 -37.07 -14.07
N GLU A 4 -12.91 -38.14 -14.06
CA GLU A 4 -11.50 -38.14 -13.68
C GLU A 4 -10.71 -37.52 -14.84
N LYS A 5 -9.82 -36.58 -14.55
CA LYS A 5 -8.74 -36.20 -15.47
C LYS A 5 -7.43 -36.16 -14.71
N THR A 6 -6.71 -37.27 -14.81
CA THR A 6 -5.27 -37.39 -14.59
C THR A 6 -4.54 -36.42 -15.51
N HIS A 7 -3.79 -35.47 -14.93
CA HIS A 7 -2.79 -34.72 -15.69
C HIS A 7 -1.41 -35.29 -15.35
N GLU A 8 -1.00 -36.26 -16.15
CA GLU A 8 0.35 -36.80 -16.19
C GLU A 8 1.34 -35.69 -16.58
N GLY A 9 2.33 -35.46 -15.71
CA GLY A 9 3.24 -34.32 -15.76
C GLY A 9 4.33 -34.49 -16.80
N VAL A 10 4.16 -33.92 -17.99
CA VAL A 10 5.25 -33.72 -18.94
C VAL A 10 6.06 -32.49 -18.51
N HIS A 11 7.26 -32.71 -17.98
CA HIS A 11 8.21 -31.65 -17.66
C HIS A 11 9.07 -31.30 -18.89
N LEU A 12 9.13 -30.02 -19.22
CA LEU A 12 9.88 -29.45 -20.35
C LEU A 12 11.27 -29.01 -19.87
N PRO A 13 12.36 -29.66 -20.31
CA PRO A 13 13.70 -29.32 -19.90
C PRO A 13 14.22 -28.04 -20.57
N CYS A 14 15.08 -27.31 -19.87
CA CYS A 14 15.92 -26.27 -20.43
C CYS A 14 17.01 -26.90 -21.30
N THR A 15 17.30 -26.29 -22.46
CA THR A 15 18.35 -26.76 -23.38
C THR A 15 19.75 -26.23 -23.04
N ILE A 16 19.86 -25.31 -22.08
CA ILE A 16 21.13 -24.64 -21.70
C ILE A 16 21.60 -25.08 -20.30
N CYS A 17 20.70 -25.58 -19.45
CA CYS A 17 21.02 -26.07 -18.11
C CYS A 17 20.09 -27.23 -17.74
N THR A 18 20.29 -27.82 -16.56
CA THR A 18 19.53 -28.99 -16.09
C THR A 18 18.13 -28.68 -15.53
N SER A 19 17.67 -27.43 -15.57
CA SER A 19 16.35 -27.05 -15.03
C SER A 19 15.20 -27.58 -15.88
N THR A 20 14.11 -28.08 -15.26
CA THR A 20 12.91 -28.58 -15.95
C THR A 20 11.63 -27.88 -15.48
N PHE A 21 10.64 -27.74 -16.37
CA PHE A 21 9.47 -26.89 -16.14
C PHE A 21 8.18 -27.60 -16.54
N LYS A 22 7.17 -27.56 -15.67
CA LYS A 22 5.84 -28.14 -15.98
C LYS A 22 5.11 -27.43 -17.12
N TYR A 23 5.44 -26.17 -17.40
CA TYR A 23 4.73 -25.33 -18.38
C TYR A 23 5.68 -24.59 -19.32
N LYS A 24 5.31 -24.52 -20.60
CA LYS A 24 6.10 -23.88 -21.66
C LYS A 24 6.31 -22.38 -21.43
N SER A 25 5.35 -21.70 -20.81
CA SER A 25 5.44 -20.29 -20.43
C SER A 25 6.58 -20.05 -19.42
N HIS A 26 6.75 -20.95 -18.44
CA HIS A 26 7.79 -20.85 -17.43
C HIS A 26 9.18 -21.09 -18.03
N LEU A 27 9.31 -22.09 -18.91
CA LEU A 27 10.54 -22.32 -19.67
C LEU A 27 10.90 -21.09 -20.52
N LYS A 28 9.94 -20.49 -21.24
CA LYS A 28 10.19 -19.30 -22.08
C LYS A 28 10.61 -18.08 -21.27
N ARG A 29 10.02 -17.87 -20.09
CA ARG A 29 10.42 -16.81 -19.16
C ARG A 29 11.83 -17.07 -18.63
N TYR A 30 12.09 -18.29 -18.16
CA TYR A 30 13.39 -18.70 -17.65
C TYR A 30 14.51 -18.49 -18.68
N MET A 31 14.28 -18.86 -19.94
CA MET A 31 15.21 -18.61 -21.04
C MET A 31 15.48 -17.12 -21.29
N LYS A 32 14.49 -16.25 -21.07
CA LYS A 32 14.66 -14.79 -21.23
C LYS A 32 15.36 -14.15 -20.05
N THR A 33 15.09 -14.60 -18.83
CA THR A 33 15.63 -13.97 -17.62
C THR A 33 17.00 -14.51 -17.23
N VAL A 34 17.21 -15.82 -17.38
CA VAL A 34 18.44 -16.50 -16.95
C VAL A 34 19.42 -16.66 -18.10
N HIS A 35 18.94 -16.83 -19.34
CA HIS A 35 19.79 -17.05 -20.51
C HIS A 35 19.74 -15.90 -21.53
N ALA A 36 19.04 -14.79 -21.23
CA ALA A 36 19.03 -13.53 -21.99
C ALA A 36 19.08 -13.67 -23.52
N VAL A 37 18.24 -14.55 -24.10
CA VAL A 37 18.17 -14.69 -25.56
C VAL A 37 17.36 -13.53 -26.16
N THR A 38 18.06 -12.51 -26.64
CA THR A 38 17.50 -11.38 -27.40
C THR A 38 17.04 -11.83 -28.78
N HIS A 39 15.73 -11.75 -29.04
CA HIS A 39 15.21 -11.89 -30.40
C HIS A 39 15.19 -10.51 -31.09
N VAL A 40 15.92 -10.41 -32.19
CA VAL A 40 15.99 -9.25 -33.11
C VAL A 40 14.60 -8.94 -33.69
N ARG A 41 14.26 -7.65 -33.77
CA ARG A 41 13.04 -7.07 -34.35
C ARG A 41 13.26 -6.68 -35.81
N PRO A 42 12.27 -6.82 -36.72
CA PRO A 42 12.21 -6.01 -37.92
C PRO A 42 11.29 -4.79 -37.75
N GLN A 43 11.77 -3.67 -38.28
CA GLN A 43 11.14 -2.36 -38.39
C GLN A 43 9.90 -2.35 -39.29
N SER A 44 9.03 -1.36 -39.06
CA SER A 44 8.49 -0.54 -40.15
C SER A 44 8.08 0.85 -39.61
N ASP A 45 8.47 1.85 -40.39
CA ASP A 45 8.27 3.29 -40.25
C ASP A 45 6.80 3.67 -40.50
N GLN A 46 6.21 4.76 -40.00
CA GLN A 46 6.39 6.17 -40.43
C GLN A 46 5.25 7.04 -39.75
N PRO A 47 5.13 8.38 -39.93
CA PRO A 47 5.43 9.38 -38.89
C PRO A 47 4.25 10.29 -38.45
N ALA A 48 4.57 11.16 -37.49
CA ALA A 48 3.72 12.09 -36.74
C ALA A 48 3.11 13.28 -37.53
N ALA A 49 2.02 13.84 -36.98
CA ALA A 49 1.63 15.24 -37.18
C ALA A 49 1.13 15.86 -35.85
N PRO A 50 1.48 17.12 -35.52
CA PRO A 50 1.17 17.76 -34.25
C PRO A 50 -0.05 18.68 -34.34
N SER A 51 -0.80 18.86 -33.25
CA SER A 51 -1.56 20.10 -33.06
C SER A 51 -1.84 20.38 -31.60
N ASN A 52 -1.31 21.49 -31.14
CA ASN A 52 -1.54 22.11 -29.83
C ASN A 52 -2.95 22.72 -29.80
N GLN A 53 -3.68 22.55 -28.70
CA GLN A 53 -4.40 23.69 -28.12
C GLN A 53 -4.80 23.43 -26.65
N THR A 54 -4.14 24.18 -25.79
CA THR A 54 -4.55 24.53 -24.43
C THR A 54 -5.91 25.22 -24.47
N ARG A 55 -6.89 24.70 -23.72
CA ARG A 55 -7.97 25.54 -23.16
C ARG A 55 -8.21 25.17 -21.69
N ASN A 56 -7.84 26.16 -20.88
CA ASN A 56 -8.14 26.36 -19.48
C ASN A 56 -9.60 26.86 -19.37
N VAL A 57 -10.44 26.20 -18.58
CA VAL A 57 -11.70 26.78 -18.06
C VAL A 57 -11.91 26.27 -16.64
N ASN A 58 -11.89 27.20 -15.69
CA ASN A 58 -12.28 26.99 -14.30
C ASN A 58 -13.78 27.29 -14.11
N ASN A 59 -14.42 26.42 -13.31
CA ASN A 59 -15.62 26.58 -12.47
C ASN A 59 -16.97 26.85 -13.19
N ILE A 60 -18.16 26.42 -12.74
CA ILE A 60 -18.76 26.21 -11.40
C ILE A 60 -19.96 25.18 -11.55
N PRO A 61 -20.83 24.91 -10.55
CA PRO A 61 -20.85 23.79 -9.60
C PRO A 61 -22.06 22.81 -9.72
N ASN A 62 -22.01 21.79 -8.85
CA ASN A 62 -23.10 21.11 -8.12
C ASN A 62 -23.19 19.59 -8.29
N GLU A 63 -22.96 18.96 -7.14
CA GLU A 63 -23.67 17.83 -6.55
C GLU A 63 -23.79 16.55 -7.38
N ASP A 64 -22.83 15.66 -7.15
CA ASP A 64 -23.17 14.30 -6.73
C ASP A 64 -22.19 13.91 -5.60
N PHE A 65 -22.72 13.78 -4.38
CA PHE A 65 -22.04 13.09 -3.29
C PHE A 65 -21.99 11.60 -3.63
N ASN A 66 -21.09 11.23 -4.55
CA ASN A 66 -20.58 9.88 -4.62
C ASN A 66 -19.17 9.92 -4.06
N ASP A 67 -19.14 9.93 -2.74
CA ASP A 67 -17.91 9.88 -2.01
C ASP A 67 -17.35 8.46 -2.16
N GLY A 68 -16.11 8.32 -2.63
CA GLY A 68 -15.48 7.03 -2.95
C GLY A 68 -15.19 6.15 -1.73
N TYR A 69 -16.22 5.83 -0.94
CA TYR A 69 -16.19 5.02 0.29
C TYR A 69 -16.18 3.53 0.00
N ASP A 70 -16.56 3.10 -1.21
CA ASP A 70 -16.49 1.70 -1.62
C ASP A 70 -15.05 1.21 -1.80
N GLU A 71 -14.11 2.09 -2.16
CA GLU A 71 -12.72 1.67 -2.42
C GLU A 71 -11.93 1.31 -1.15
N MET A 72 -12.36 1.76 0.03
CA MET A 72 -11.73 1.37 1.31
C MET A 72 -12.41 0.17 1.97
N CYS A 73 -13.66 -0.12 1.63
CA CYS A 73 -14.42 -1.25 2.17
C CYS A 73 -14.15 -2.56 1.40
N CYS A 74 -13.72 -2.51 0.13
CA CYS A 74 -13.48 -3.69 -0.68
C CYS A 74 -12.20 -4.48 -0.36
N GLU A 75 -11.24 -3.94 0.41
CA GLU A 75 -9.98 -4.67 0.64
C GLU A 75 -10.04 -5.75 1.74
N VAL A 76 -11.16 -5.91 2.47
CA VAL A 76 -11.15 -6.78 3.67
C VAL A 76 -12.18 -7.91 3.67
N LEU A 77 -13.18 -7.99 2.80
CA LEU A 77 -14.14 -9.10 2.86
C LEU A 77 -14.57 -9.62 1.47
N GLU A 78 -14.20 -10.88 1.21
CA GLU A 78 -14.75 -11.84 0.23
C GLU A 78 -14.16 -11.87 -1.21
N ASN A 79 -13.29 -12.88 -1.44
CA ASN A 79 -13.16 -13.80 -2.61
C ASN A 79 -13.09 -13.16 -4.03
N VAL A 80 -12.17 -13.56 -4.92
CA VAL A 80 -12.25 -14.80 -5.72
C VAL A 80 -10.84 -15.09 -6.29
N GLN A 81 -10.21 -16.15 -5.77
CA GLN A 81 -9.40 -17.03 -6.62
C GLN A 81 -10.27 -17.43 -7.81
N ASP A 82 -9.77 -17.26 -9.03
CA ASP A 82 -10.35 -17.72 -10.32
C ASP A 82 -10.93 -16.66 -11.28
N ALA A 83 -10.36 -15.45 -11.30
CA ALA A 83 -10.40 -14.62 -12.51
C ALA A 83 -9.07 -14.77 -13.26
N GLY A 84 -9.08 -15.61 -14.31
CA GLY A 84 -7.99 -15.77 -15.28
C GLY A 84 -7.68 -14.49 -16.06
N LEU A 85 -7.17 -13.47 -15.37
CA LEU A 85 -6.56 -12.28 -15.93
C LEU A 85 -5.04 -12.41 -15.76
N CYS A 86 -4.44 -12.98 -16.80
CA CYS A 86 -3.01 -13.00 -17.01
C CYS A 86 -2.47 -11.57 -17.19
N ASP A 87 -1.91 -10.98 -16.13
CA ASP A 87 -0.65 -10.19 -16.08
C ASP A 87 -0.51 -9.51 -14.70
N MET A 88 -0.11 -10.28 -13.67
CA MET A 88 -0.19 -9.85 -12.27
C MET A 88 1.19 -9.77 -11.61
N THR A 89 1.91 -8.69 -11.91
CA THR A 89 2.66 -7.90 -10.93
C THR A 89 2.38 -6.43 -11.23
N ILE A 90 1.09 -6.06 -11.13
CA ILE A 90 0.75 -4.65 -10.91
C ILE A 90 1.25 -4.34 -9.50
N ASP A 91 2.33 -3.59 -9.44
CA ASP A 91 2.80 -2.88 -8.26
C ASP A 91 1.60 -2.30 -7.50
N SER A 92 1.27 -2.88 -6.34
CA SER A 92 0.10 -2.54 -5.51
C SER A 92 0.02 -1.06 -5.11
N TYR A 93 1.08 -0.29 -5.36
CA TYR A 93 1.23 1.11 -5.05
C TYR A 93 0.93 2.05 -6.24
N MET A 94 0.69 1.52 -7.44
CA MET A 94 0.37 2.30 -8.64
C MET A 94 -1.07 2.06 -9.11
N THR A 95 -1.69 3.12 -9.62
CA THR A 95 -3.00 3.07 -10.30
C THR A 95 -2.96 3.91 -11.59
N THR A 96 -4.02 3.86 -12.38
CA THR A 96 -4.17 4.66 -13.59
C THR A 96 -5.29 5.68 -13.40
N VAL A 97 -4.96 6.97 -13.55
CA VAL A 97 -5.95 8.06 -13.61
C VAL A 97 -5.97 8.58 -15.04
N GLY A 98 -7.06 8.29 -15.77
CA GLY A 98 -7.12 8.47 -17.21
C GLY A 98 -6.05 7.63 -17.93
N ARG A 99 -5.14 8.28 -18.66
CA ARG A 99 -4.01 7.61 -19.36
C ARG A 99 -2.68 7.67 -18.60
N LYS A 100 -2.62 8.27 -17.41
CA LYS A 100 -1.39 8.40 -16.61
C LYS A 100 -1.34 7.38 -15.49
N ARG A 101 -0.17 6.75 -15.30
CA ARG A 101 0.14 5.97 -14.10
C ARG A 101 0.48 6.93 -12.98
N VAL A 102 -0.20 6.79 -11.85
CA VAL A 102 0.00 7.60 -10.65
C VAL A 102 0.12 6.70 -9.45
N HIS A 103 0.84 7.15 -8.43
CA HIS A 103 0.85 6.44 -7.15
C HIS A 103 -0.54 6.50 -6.50
N LEU A 104 -0.98 5.42 -5.87
CA LEU A 104 -2.31 5.33 -5.26
C LEU A 104 -2.57 6.48 -4.27
N GLU A 105 -1.58 6.81 -3.45
CA GLU A 105 -1.66 7.89 -2.45
C GLU A 105 -1.81 9.29 -3.08
N ASN A 106 -1.52 9.45 -4.38
CA ASN A 106 -1.67 10.70 -5.12
C ASN A 106 -2.96 10.75 -5.96
N THR A 107 -3.88 9.80 -5.76
CA THR A 107 -5.23 9.93 -6.30
C THR A 107 -6.00 11.04 -5.56
N VAL A 108 -6.95 11.67 -6.25
CA VAL A 108 -7.76 12.77 -5.68
C VAL A 108 -8.47 12.34 -4.40
N SER A 109 -9.03 11.12 -4.37
CA SER A 109 -9.72 10.57 -3.19
C SER A 109 -8.78 10.42 -1.99
N ARG A 110 -7.58 9.85 -2.19
CA ARG A 110 -6.60 9.64 -1.10
C ARG A 110 -6.04 10.96 -0.59
N ILE A 111 -5.73 11.90 -1.48
CA ILE A 111 -5.28 13.26 -1.11
C ILE A 111 -6.33 13.96 -0.25
N LYS A 112 -7.60 13.97 -0.69
CA LYS A 112 -8.71 14.57 0.08
C LYS A 112 -8.88 13.90 1.45
N SER A 113 -8.83 12.57 1.50
CA SER A 113 -8.95 11.80 2.74
C SER A 113 -7.81 12.07 3.72
N LYS A 114 -6.57 12.13 3.23
CA LYS A 114 -5.40 12.50 4.04
C LYS A 114 -5.55 13.92 4.57
N LYS A 115 -5.88 14.88 3.71
CA LYS A 115 -6.07 16.28 4.08
C LYS A 115 -7.16 16.44 5.14
N ALA A 116 -8.34 15.87 4.94
CA ALA A 116 -9.45 15.95 5.91
C ALA A 116 -9.01 15.46 7.30
N ARG A 117 -8.30 14.33 7.35
CA ARG A 117 -7.78 13.78 8.61
C ARG A 117 -6.69 14.64 9.24
N MET A 118 -5.78 15.20 8.45
CA MET A 118 -4.76 16.12 8.95
C MET A 118 -5.36 17.44 9.47
N ASP A 119 -6.44 17.91 8.87
CA ASP A 119 -7.14 19.13 9.28
C ASP A 119 -7.94 18.89 10.59
N MET A 120 -8.45 17.66 10.82
CA MET A 120 -9.15 17.27 12.06
C MET A 120 -8.25 17.16 13.30
N VAL A 121 -6.95 16.91 13.13
CA VAL A 121 -6.04 16.63 14.25
C VAL A 121 -5.12 17.82 14.50
N ASN A 122 -5.36 18.51 15.63
CA ASN A 122 -4.58 19.66 16.08
C ASN A 122 -4.01 19.48 17.51
N THR A 123 -4.16 18.29 18.10
CA THR A 123 -3.62 17.94 19.42
C THR A 123 -2.51 16.90 19.31
N PRO A 124 -1.49 16.92 20.21
CA PRO A 124 -0.49 15.86 20.29
C PRO A 124 -1.10 14.47 20.55
N GLY A 125 -0.42 13.43 20.06
CA GLY A 125 -0.84 12.04 20.26
C GLY A 125 -1.90 11.56 19.26
N PHE A 126 -2.55 10.45 19.59
CA PHE A 126 -3.51 9.78 18.71
C PHE A 126 -4.95 10.26 18.95
N ALA A 127 -5.56 10.86 17.93
CA ALA A 127 -6.98 11.20 17.91
C ALA A 127 -7.77 10.20 17.05
N GLU A 128 -8.97 9.81 17.48
CA GLU A 128 -9.89 9.03 16.63
C GLU A 128 -10.41 9.91 15.50
N VAL A 129 -10.28 9.41 14.27
CA VAL A 129 -10.56 10.20 13.06
C VAL A 129 -11.64 9.56 12.18
N LYS A 130 -11.89 8.26 12.34
CA LYS A 130 -12.94 7.53 11.64
C LYS A 130 -13.26 6.23 12.38
N SER A 131 -14.47 5.71 12.19
CA SER A 131 -14.82 4.32 12.50
C SER A 131 -15.74 3.74 11.42
N ALA A 132 -15.82 2.41 11.34
CA ALA A 132 -16.66 1.69 10.38
C ALA A 132 -17.19 0.38 10.98
N HIS A 133 -18.19 -0.21 10.30
CA HIS A 133 -18.77 -1.51 10.65
C HIS A 133 -19.21 -1.61 12.11
N SER A 134 -20.02 -0.65 12.58
CA SER A 134 -20.44 -0.57 14.00
C SER A 134 -19.25 -0.53 14.97
N ARG A 135 -18.20 0.23 14.60
CA ARG A 135 -16.93 0.38 15.33
C ARG A 135 -16.13 -0.92 15.48
N LYS A 136 -16.35 -1.89 14.60
CA LYS A 136 -15.42 -3.03 14.43
C LYS A 136 -14.08 -2.55 13.88
N ILE A 137 -14.06 -1.48 13.11
CA ILE A 137 -12.83 -0.84 12.64
C ILE A 137 -12.79 0.60 13.15
N VAL A 138 -11.68 1.00 13.74
CA VAL A 138 -11.45 2.36 14.23
C VAL A 138 -10.09 2.83 13.76
N TRP A 139 -10.03 4.05 13.23
CA TRP A 139 -8.79 4.70 12.81
C TRP A 139 -8.42 5.80 13.79
N TYR A 140 -7.16 5.79 14.20
CA TYR A 140 -6.54 6.84 15.00
C TYR A 140 -5.40 7.47 14.23
N TYR A 141 -5.19 8.76 14.38
CA TYR A 141 -4.12 9.48 13.70
C TYR A 141 -3.33 10.35 14.66
N ALA A 142 -2.01 10.28 14.54
CA ALA A 142 -1.09 11.18 15.18
C ALA A 142 -0.42 12.05 14.12
N LYS A 143 -0.70 13.36 14.15
CA LYS A 143 -0.11 14.34 13.23
C LYS A 143 1.27 14.76 13.73
N ASN A 144 2.21 14.99 12.81
CA ASN A 144 3.52 15.55 13.15
C ASN A 144 3.43 17.05 13.46
N LEU A 145 2.92 17.39 14.65
CA LEU A 145 2.75 18.78 15.08
C LEU A 145 4.06 19.47 15.48
N ASN A 146 5.07 18.67 15.84
CA ASN A 146 6.37 19.18 16.31
C ASN A 146 7.41 19.28 15.17
N ASN A 147 7.01 19.06 13.91
CA ASN A 147 7.87 19.11 12.74
C ASN A 147 9.14 18.26 12.88
N TYR A 148 9.01 17.03 13.38
CA TYR A 148 10.12 16.08 13.34
C TYR A 148 10.58 15.87 11.89
N GLU A 149 11.89 15.94 11.67
CA GLU A 149 12.51 15.83 10.34
C GLU A 149 12.98 14.41 10.02
N ASN A 150 13.04 13.53 11.03
CA ASN A 150 13.45 12.13 10.86
C ASN A 150 12.45 11.18 11.50
N TYR A 151 12.22 10.04 10.86
CA TYR A 151 11.21 9.08 11.29
C TYR A 151 11.51 8.45 12.64
N ILE A 152 12.78 8.21 12.97
CA ILE A 152 13.17 7.58 14.25
C ILE A 152 12.69 8.45 15.42
N SER A 153 13.02 9.73 15.42
CA SER A 153 12.62 10.68 16.46
C SER A 153 11.11 10.85 16.55
N PHE A 154 10.42 10.88 15.40
CA PHE A 154 8.97 10.95 15.34
C PHE A 154 8.30 9.71 15.95
N LEU A 155 8.75 8.51 15.56
CA LEU A 155 8.18 7.24 16.01
C LEU A 155 8.48 6.98 17.49
N ASP A 156 9.71 7.27 17.95
CA ASP A 156 10.09 7.14 19.36
C ASP A 156 9.27 8.05 20.26
N ASN A 157 8.97 9.28 19.80
CA ASN A 157 8.10 10.20 20.53
C ASN A 157 6.65 9.69 20.64
N LEU A 158 6.13 9.04 19.61
CA LEU A 158 4.76 8.51 19.60
C LEU A 158 4.62 7.16 20.33
N LYS A 159 5.71 6.41 20.51
CA LYS A 159 5.70 5.05 21.05
C LYS A 159 4.97 4.92 22.40
N PRO A 160 5.20 5.77 23.42
CA PRO A 160 4.55 5.62 24.72
C PRO A 160 3.03 5.78 24.62
N GLU A 161 2.57 6.74 23.81
CA GLU A 161 1.15 6.99 23.56
C GLU A 161 0.48 5.85 22.78
N LEU A 162 1.18 5.27 21.79
CA LEU A 162 0.70 4.10 21.05
C LEU A 162 0.56 2.87 21.97
N VAL A 163 1.56 2.61 22.81
CA VAL A 163 1.51 1.53 23.81
C VAL A 163 0.31 1.72 24.74
N ARG A 164 0.13 2.94 25.28
CA ARG A 164 -0.97 3.27 26.18
C ARG A 164 -2.33 3.07 25.50
N LEU A 165 -2.48 3.51 24.26
CA LEU A 165 -3.70 3.36 23.47
C LEU A 165 -4.04 1.89 23.22
N LEU A 166 -3.09 1.10 22.72
CA LEU A 166 -3.33 -0.31 22.42
C LEU A 166 -3.62 -1.14 23.67
N ARG A 167 -2.90 -0.89 24.78
CA ARG A 167 -3.19 -1.52 26.09
C ARG A 167 -4.62 -1.22 26.54
N ARG A 168 -5.06 0.03 26.43
CA ARG A 168 -6.43 0.42 26.80
C ARG A 168 -7.49 -0.32 25.97
N ILE A 169 -7.25 -0.51 24.68
CA ILE A 169 -8.22 -1.13 23.78
C ILE A 169 -8.27 -2.66 23.98
N VAL A 170 -7.12 -3.32 24.08
CA VAL A 170 -7.05 -4.80 24.12
C VAL A 170 -7.66 -5.41 25.38
N VAL A 171 -7.69 -4.66 26.48
CA VAL A 171 -8.35 -5.09 27.73
C VAL A 171 -9.84 -5.41 27.50
N VAL A 172 -10.47 -4.79 26.51
CA VAL A 172 -11.89 -5.00 26.21
C VAL A 172 -12.09 -6.20 25.28
N ASN A 173 -11.28 -6.33 24.23
CA ASN A 173 -11.36 -7.41 23.25
C ASN A 173 -9.98 -7.64 22.61
N PRO A 174 -9.68 -8.86 22.15
CA PRO A 174 -8.60 -9.09 21.19
C PRO A 174 -8.75 -8.16 19.97
N ILE A 175 -7.61 -7.64 19.50
CA ILE A 175 -7.59 -6.71 18.38
C ILE A 175 -6.54 -7.12 17.35
N LYS A 176 -6.77 -6.72 16.09
CA LYS A 176 -5.68 -6.58 15.12
C LYS A 176 -5.34 -5.11 14.99
N PHE A 177 -4.07 -4.79 14.76
CA PHE A 177 -3.66 -3.45 14.42
C PHE A 177 -2.72 -3.44 13.23
N ASN A 178 -2.75 -2.35 12.45
CA ASN A 178 -1.70 -2.06 11.50
C ASN A 178 -1.38 -0.56 11.51
N LEU A 179 -0.19 -0.22 11.04
CA LEU A 179 0.30 1.15 10.96
C LEU A 179 0.51 1.55 9.51
N LYS A 180 0.24 2.83 9.22
CA LYS A 180 0.60 3.50 7.97
C LYS A 180 1.30 4.80 8.31
N LEU A 181 2.59 4.88 8.01
CA LEU A 181 3.39 6.10 8.11
C LEU A 181 3.17 6.93 6.84
N GLU A 182 2.67 8.16 6.98
CA GLU A 182 2.38 9.06 5.85
C GLU A 182 3.41 10.18 5.79
N ALA A 183 3.99 10.39 4.60
CA ALA A 183 4.97 11.42 4.35
C ALA A 183 4.81 12.05 2.96
N THR A 184 5.39 13.24 2.80
CA THR A 184 5.49 13.94 1.53
C THR A 184 6.96 13.97 1.11
N TYR A 185 7.23 13.58 -0.13
CA TYR A 185 8.56 13.59 -0.73
C TYR A 185 8.56 14.51 -1.95
N ASN A 186 9.65 15.22 -2.19
CA ASN A 186 9.83 16.02 -3.40
C ASN A 186 11.04 15.53 -4.20
N GLN A 187 11.13 15.93 -5.46
CA GLN A 187 12.27 15.67 -6.31
C GLN A 187 13.11 16.95 -6.43
N THR A 188 14.35 16.89 -5.97
CA THR A 188 15.26 18.05 -5.80
C THR A 188 15.51 18.90 -7.05
N ARG A 189 15.16 18.41 -8.25
CA ARG A 189 15.41 19.08 -9.54
C ARG A 189 14.15 19.39 -10.34
N VAL A 190 12.97 19.20 -9.73
CA VAL A 190 11.69 19.38 -10.41
C VAL A 190 10.79 20.20 -9.51
N ASP A 191 10.43 21.39 -9.95
CA ASP A 191 9.48 22.24 -9.23
C ASP A 191 8.11 21.58 -9.15
N ASN A 192 7.40 21.80 -8.03
CA ASN A 192 6.06 21.25 -7.78
C ASN A 192 5.98 19.72 -7.92
N SER A 193 7.04 19.03 -7.48
CA SER A 193 7.17 17.58 -7.56
C SER A 193 6.77 16.83 -6.28
N SER A 194 6.17 17.52 -5.31
CA SER A 194 5.71 16.92 -4.06
C SER A 194 4.74 15.76 -4.33
N GLN A 195 5.04 14.63 -3.70
CA GLN A 195 4.27 13.40 -3.83
C GLN A 195 4.03 12.78 -2.46
N ASN A 196 2.78 12.41 -2.22
CA ASN A 196 2.40 11.63 -1.07
C ASN A 196 2.96 10.21 -1.19
N ARG A 197 3.62 9.76 -0.13
CA ARG A 197 4.12 8.41 0.05
C ARG A 197 3.66 7.88 1.40
N SER A 198 3.63 6.56 1.50
CA SER A 198 3.34 5.92 2.76
C SER A 198 3.94 4.53 2.85
N PHE A 199 4.34 4.16 4.04
CA PHE A 199 4.87 2.85 4.40
C PHE A 199 3.88 2.18 5.34
N LYS A 200 3.64 0.88 5.18
CA LYS A 200 2.51 0.18 5.82
C LYS A 200 2.97 -1.12 6.43
N THR A 201 2.44 -1.45 7.60
CA THR A 201 2.60 -2.79 8.17
C THR A 201 1.40 -3.67 7.80
N SER A 202 1.61 -4.99 7.83
CA SER A 202 0.51 -5.94 7.87
C SER A 202 -0.25 -5.84 9.21
N ALA A 203 -1.48 -6.34 9.23
CA ALA A 203 -2.28 -6.40 10.44
C ALA A 203 -1.76 -7.50 11.38
N ARG A 204 -1.55 -7.16 12.65
CA ARG A 204 -1.03 -8.04 13.69
C ARG A 204 -1.99 -8.15 14.86
N GLU A 205 -2.13 -9.36 15.37
CA GLU A 205 -2.99 -9.65 16.53
C GLU A 205 -2.33 -9.17 17.83
N ILE A 206 -3.16 -8.66 18.75
CA ILE A 206 -2.81 -8.34 20.12
C ILE A 206 -3.87 -8.97 21.02
N PHE A 207 -3.39 -9.77 21.97
CA PHE A 207 -4.13 -10.31 23.09
C PHE A 207 -3.74 -9.60 24.38
N ILE A 208 -4.50 -9.82 25.45
CA ILE A 208 -4.30 -9.14 26.74
C ILE A 208 -2.91 -9.35 27.34
N ASP A 209 -2.30 -10.51 27.07
CA ASP A 209 -0.99 -10.96 27.54
C ASP A 209 0.13 -10.74 26.51
N SER A 210 -0.18 -10.17 25.35
CA SER A 210 0.81 -9.91 24.31
C SER A 210 1.84 -8.87 24.75
N ASP A 211 3.10 -9.07 24.34
CA ASP A 211 4.13 -8.04 24.47
C ASP A 211 3.94 -6.93 23.43
N ILE A 212 3.07 -5.99 23.77
CA ILE A 212 2.70 -4.84 22.93
C ILE A 212 3.93 -4.00 22.55
N VAL A 213 4.93 -3.89 23.43
CA VAL A 213 6.11 -3.06 23.17
C VAL A 213 6.92 -3.67 22.03
N SER A 214 7.22 -4.97 22.12
CA SER A 214 7.93 -5.70 21.07
C SER A 214 7.15 -5.72 19.75
N LEU A 215 5.81 -5.85 19.79
CA LEU A 215 4.99 -5.81 18.58
C LEU A 215 5.06 -4.45 17.86
N ILE A 216 5.07 -3.35 18.62
CA ILE A 216 5.21 -1.99 18.07
C ILE A 216 6.62 -1.77 17.52
N GLU A 217 7.68 -2.20 18.23
CA GLU A 217 9.06 -2.06 17.76
C GLU A 217 9.26 -2.78 16.43
N GLN A 218 8.77 -4.01 16.29
CA GLN A 218 8.82 -4.74 15.03
C GLN A 218 8.05 -4.02 13.92
N ALA A 219 6.88 -3.44 14.23
CA ALA A 219 6.11 -2.66 13.28
C ALA A 219 6.88 -1.40 12.81
N PHE A 220 7.55 -0.69 13.73
CA PHE A 220 8.40 0.46 13.40
C PHE A 220 9.59 0.04 12.53
N THR A 221 10.26 -1.06 12.86
CA THR A 221 11.35 -1.60 12.04
C THR A 221 10.88 -1.92 10.62
N THR A 222 9.68 -2.49 10.45
CA THR A 222 9.08 -2.72 9.12
C THR A 222 8.89 -1.41 8.36
N LEU A 223 8.31 -0.38 8.99
CA LEU A 223 8.09 0.93 8.36
C LEU A 223 9.40 1.58 7.90
N LEU A 224 10.43 1.57 8.75
CA LEU A 224 11.75 2.13 8.43
C LEU A 224 12.44 1.35 7.30
N HIS A 225 12.31 0.03 7.28
CA HIS A 225 12.88 -0.79 6.23
C HIS A 225 12.20 -0.56 4.87
N GLU A 226 10.87 -0.42 4.84
CA GLU A 226 10.16 -0.07 3.60
C GLU A 226 10.59 1.29 3.05
N GLU A 227 10.88 2.24 3.95
CA GLU A 227 11.40 3.56 3.60
C GLU A 227 12.81 3.50 3.04
N GLU A 228 13.70 2.75 3.67
CA GLU A 228 15.06 2.52 3.21
C GLU A 228 15.07 1.92 1.79
N ILE A 229 14.22 0.91 1.55
CA ILE A 229 14.04 0.32 0.22
C ILE A 229 13.55 1.38 -0.78
N PHE A 230 12.64 2.26 -0.39
CA PHE A 230 12.11 3.31 -1.27
C PHE A 230 13.20 4.31 -1.67
N VAL A 231 14.01 4.77 -0.71
CA VAL A 231 15.11 5.71 -0.95
C VAL A 231 16.25 5.06 -1.75
N ALA A 232 16.60 3.81 -1.43
CA ALA A 232 17.68 3.05 -2.08
C ALA A 232 17.43 2.80 -3.58
N LYS A 233 16.19 2.87 -4.05
CA LYS A 233 15.85 2.77 -5.48
C LYS A 233 16.41 3.91 -6.35
N GLY A 234 17.07 4.92 -5.76
CA GLY A 234 17.80 5.95 -6.50
C GLY A 234 16.90 6.88 -7.32
N SER A 235 15.65 7.02 -6.90
CA SER A 235 14.58 7.72 -7.62
C SER A 235 14.70 9.26 -7.57
N GLY A 236 15.65 9.79 -6.79
CA GLY A 236 15.90 11.22 -6.62
C GLY A 236 14.89 11.95 -5.74
N TYR A 237 14.03 11.20 -5.05
CA TYR A 237 13.11 11.75 -4.06
C TYR A 237 13.83 11.96 -2.72
N VAL A 238 13.55 13.10 -2.09
CA VAL A 238 14.01 13.46 -0.75
C VAL A 238 12.79 13.72 0.12
N LEU A 239 12.88 13.35 1.40
CA LEU A 239 11.84 13.61 2.38
C LEU A 239 11.61 15.12 2.49
N GLU A 240 10.39 15.56 2.22
CA GLU A 240 9.99 16.96 2.37
C GLU A 240 9.34 17.18 3.75
N SER A 241 8.42 16.29 4.15
CA SER A 241 7.80 16.36 5.48
C SER A 241 7.26 15.00 5.92
N ILE A 242 7.35 14.71 7.22
CA ILE A 242 6.56 13.65 7.85
C ILE A 242 5.18 14.22 8.15
N ASP A 243 4.11 13.59 7.67
CA ASP A 243 2.75 14.09 7.89
C ASP A 243 2.16 13.55 9.19
N GLY A 244 2.32 12.24 9.41
CA GLY A 244 1.79 11.58 10.59
C GLY A 244 1.77 10.06 10.52
N LEU A 245 1.25 9.45 11.58
CA LEU A 245 1.10 8.00 11.72
C LEU A 245 -0.39 7.65 11.87
N LEU A 246 -0.90 6.85 10.94
CA LEU A 246 -2.24 6.30 10.97
C LEU A 246 -2.21 4.90 11.59
N LEU A 247 -2.98 4.72 12.67
CA LEU A 247 -3.24 3.43 13.31
C LEU A 247 -4.63 2.96 12.90
N THR A 248 -4.74 1.76 12.36
CA THR A 248 -6.04 1.07 12.24
C THR A 248 -6.13 -0.01 13.30
N VAL A 249 -7.27 -0.07 13.98
CA VAL A 249 -7.60 -1.12 14.95
C VAL A 249 -8.84 -1.86 14.51
N TYR A 250 -8.75 -3.18 14.44
CA TYR A 250 -9.83 -4.09 14.15
C TYR A 250 -10.20 -4.85 15.42
N LYS A 251 -11.44 -4.71 15.88
CA LYS A 251 -11.99 -5.62 16.89
C LYS A 251 -12.32 -6.94 16.20
N TYR A 252 -11.85 -8.06 16.75
CA TYR A 252 -12.20 -9.36 16.21
C TYR A 252 -12.41 -10.37 17.32
N THR A 253 -13.29 -11.34 17.06
CA THR A 253 -13.46 -12.52 17.89
C THR A 253 -12.55 -13.61 17.34
N PRO A 254 -11.58 -14.13 18.12
CA PRO A 254 -10.80 -15.28 17.70
C PRO A 254 -11.73 -16.44 17.35
N MET A 255 -11.49 -17.14 16.23
CA MET A 255 -12.26 -18.34 15.93
C MET A 255 -11.91 -19.39 17.00
N GLY A 256 -12.85 -19.61 17.93
CA GLY A 256 -12.69 -20.63 18.96
C GLY A 256 -12.59 -22.00 18.31
N GLY A 257 -11.54 -22.75 18.63
CA GLY A 257 -11.58 -24.20 18.47
C GLY A 257 -12.68 -24.73 19.40
N ASN A 258 -13.58 -25.55 18.86
CA ASN A 258 -14.49 -26.30 19.71
C ASN A 258 -13.65 -27.18 20.67
N PRO A 259 -13.99 -27.24 21.97
CA PRO A 259 -13.37 -28.18 22.90
C PRO A 259 -13.63 -29.64 22.48
#